data_AF-A0A2W5Z0P1-F1
#
_entry.id   AF-A0A2W5Z0P1-F1
#
_cell.length_a   1.000
_cell.length_b   1.000
_cell.length_c   1.000
_cell.angle_alpha   90.00
_cell.angle_beta   90.00
_cell.angle_gamma   90.00
#
_symmetry.space_group_name_H-M   'P 1'
#
loop_
_entity.id
_entity.type
_entity.pdbx_description
1 polymer ?
#
loop_
_entity_poly.entity_id
_entity_poly.type
_entity_poly.pdbx_seq_one_letter_code
_entity_poly.pdbx_strand_id
1 'polypeptide(L)'
;MLVLAAPAGAASGQTVEIMVMKHACKSSIQSEADFNAVEAKGGGTGTVGGLVQTVLACPTIALPGEKQAAGAIAGTPARFNFTVTGSDGKAQTFSDSMFQSGKLCETDVKLDANGDGKISPNVCLDISHHMFSVAGGQVTVTETSPPPGFRFGTLRTTPVAIDKNNDLQSVQSFGGGVIRLNTTPDKDGKIMLHVYNFTGAASMPNGAMSVPAPAPVNPVPLVGLGLLGLGAIGGGLAFARRSR
;
A
#
# COMPACT_ATOMS: atom_id res chain seq x y z
N MET A 1 20.01 34.25 -4.12
CA MET A 1 19.25 33.41 -3.18
C MET A 1 18.15 32.74 -3.98
N LEU A 2 18.30 31.45 -4.29
CA LEU A 2 17.38 30.72 -5.15
C LEU A 2 16.32 30.09 -4.24
N VAL A 3 15.08 30.57 -4.29
CA VAL A 3 13.96 29.99 -3.54
C VAL A 3 13.45 28.79 -4.32
N LEU A 4 13.78 27.58 -3.86
CA LEU A 4 13.18 26.34 -4.36
C LEU A 4 11.73 26.28 -3.87
N ALA A 5 10.78 26.44 -4.78
CA ALA A 5 9.36 26.23 -4.48
C ALA A 5 9.12 24.76 -4.13
N ALA A 6 8.41 24.51 -3.03
CA ALA A 6 7.97 23.16 -2.68
C ALA A 6 7.03 22.62 -3.77
N PRO A 7 7.06 21.30 -4.07
CA PRO A 7 6.10 20.69 -4.99
C PRO A 7 4.68 20.94 -4.46
N ALA A 8 3.84 21.54 -5.30
CA ALA A 8 2.43 21.77 -5.01
C ALA A 8 1.70 20.42 -5.02
N GLY A 9 0.95 20.11 -3.98
CA GLY A 9 0.09 18.93 -3.97
C GLY A 9 -1.06 19.04 -4.97
N ALA A 10 -1.75 17.93 -5.23
CA ALA A 10 -2.85 17.88 -6.19
C ALA A 10 -3.96 18.88 -5.79
N ALA A 11 -4.14 19.94 -6.59
CA ALA A 11 -5.19 20.92 -6.32
C ALA A 11 -6.58 20.29 -6.50
N SER A 12 -7.58 20.81 -5.77
CA SER A 12 -8.98 20.40 -5.94
C SER A 12 -9.39 20.45 -7.42
N GLY A 13 -10.00 19.37 -7.92
CA GLY A 13 -10.43 19.24 -9.31
C GLY A 13 -9.36 18.72 -10.29
N GLN A 14 -8.11 18.54 -9.87
CA GLN A 14 -7.13 17.78 -10.66
C GLN A 14 -7.47 16.28 -10.61
N THR A 15 -7.13 15.53 -11.65
CA THR A 15 -7.27 14.06 -11.61
C THR A 15 -6.26 13.46 -10.66
N VAL A 16 -6.75 12.61 -9.75
CA VAL A 16 -5.93 11.76 -8.88
C VAL A 16 -6.27 10.30 -9.13
N GLU A 17 -5.28 9.44 -8.93
CA GLU A 17 -5.38 8.00 -9.08
C GLU A 17 -5.51 7.35 -7.71
N ILE A 18 -6.66 6.74 -7.46
CA ILE A 18 -6.90 5.95 -6.25
C ILE A 18 -6.69 4.48 -6.63
N MET A 19 -5.70 3.86 -6.03
CA MET A 19 -5.36 2.47 -6.25
C MET A 19 -5.85 1.65 -5.06
N VAL A 20 -6.69 0.65 -5.30
CA VAL A 20 -7.28 -0.20 -4.26
C VAL A 20 -6.76 -1.62 -4.41
N MET A 21 -5.90 -2.03 -3.48
CA MET A 21 -5.42 -3.40 -3.33
C MET A 21 -6.25 -4.12 -2.27
N LYS A 22 -6.91 -5.21 -2.67
CA LYS A 22 -7.81 -5.94 -1.78
C LYS A 22 -7.12 -7.14 -1.16
N HIS A 23 -7.16 -7.24 0.17
CA HIS A 23 -6.61 -8.37 0.92
C HIS A 23 -7.70 -9.16 1.65
N ALA A 24 -7.61 -10.48 1.58
CA ALA A 24 -8.46 -11.40 2.35
C ALA A 24 -7.61 -12.14 3.37
N CYS A 25 -7.85 -11.89 4.65
CA CYS A 25 -7.04 -12.45 5.73
C CYS A 25 -7.33 -13.94 6.00
N LYS A 26 -6.31 -14.67 6.46
CA LYS A 26 -6.49 -16.00 7.03
C LYS A 26 -7.47 -15.96 8.21
N SER A 27 -8.12 -17.10 8.49
CA SER A 27 -9.12 -17.23 9.56
C SER A 27 -8.62 -16.94 10.98
N SER A 28 -7.30 -16.94 11.17
CA SER A 28 -6.64 -16.53 12.42
C SER A 28 -6.63 -15.02 12.65
N ILE A 29 -7.00 -14.21 11.66
CA ILE A 29 -7.01 -12.74 11.75
C ILE A 29 -8.46 -12.27 11.75
N GLN A 30 -8.98 -12.05 12.95
CA GLN A 30 -10.39 -11.70 13.17
C GLN A 30 -10.54 -10.30 13.76
N SER A 31 -9.44 -9.64 14.12
CA SER A 31 -9.42 -8.34 14.78
C SER A 31 -8.19 -7.51 14.40
N GLU A 32 -8.23 -6.20 14.69
CA GLU A 32 -7.07 -5.32 14.54
C GLU A 32 -5.90 -5.80 15.42
N ALA A 33 -6.19 -6.38 16.58
CA ALA A 33 -5.16 -6.91 17.47
C ALA A 33 -4.41 -8.09 16.83
N ASP A 34 -5.13 -9.02 16.19
CA ASP A 34 -4.51 -10.14 15.47
C ASP A 34 -3.67 -9.63 14.30
N PHE A 35 -4.20 -8.65 13.57
CA PHE A 35 -3.51 -8.02 12.45
C PHE A 35 -2.22 -7.33 12.90
N ASN A 36 -2.29 -6.51 13.95
CA ASN A 36 -1.13 -5.82 14.52
C ASN A 36 -0.10 -6.79 15.07
N ALA A 37 -0.52 -7.94 15.61
CA ALA A 37 0.39 -8.99 16.05
C ALA A 37 1.16 -9.63 14.89
N VAL A 38 0.55 -9.74 13.70
CA VAL A 38 1.26 -10.14 12.47
C VAL A 38 2.21 -9.04 12.02
N GLU A 39 1.72 -7.81 11.92
CA GLU A 39 2.48 -6.65 11.45
C GLU A 39 3.73 -6.39 12.31
N ALA A 40 3.62 -6.58 13.64
CA ALA A 40 4.73 -6.45 14.58
C ALA A 40 5.89 -7.43 14.32
N LYS A 41 5.63 -8.62 13.77
CA LYS A 41 6.68 -9.58 13.40
C LYS A 41 7.61 -9.03 12.32
N GLY A 42 7.10 -8.09 11.51
CA GLY A 42 7.83 -7.44 10.43
C GLY A 42 8.41 -6.07 10.81
N GLY A 43 8.37 -5.67 12.08
CA GLY A 43 8.82 -4.35 12.53
C GLY A 43 7.71 -3.31 12.68
N GLY A 44 6.44 -3.71 12.48
CA GLY A 44 5.27 -2.85 12.76
C GLY A 44 4.81 -2.00 11.57
N THR A 45 3.82 -1.16 11.85
CA THR A 45 3.11 -0.35 10.84
C THR A 45 4.05 0.57 10.07
N GLY A 46 3.85 0.64 8.76
CA GLY A 46 4.62 1.52 7.87
C GLY A 46 6.04 1.01 7.54
N THR A 47 6.40 -0.20 7.97
CA THR A 47 7.66 -0.84 7.60
C THR A 47 7.46 -1.80 6.41
N VAL A 48 8.53 -2.03 5.65
CA VAL A 48 8.52 -3.02 4.55
C VAL A 48 8.26 -4.43 5.08
N GLY A 49 8.90 -4.80 6.19
CA GLY A 49 8.67 -6.10 6.81
C GLY A 49 7.25 -6.25 7.32
N GLY A 50 6.67 -5.20 7.92
CA GLY A 50 5.27 -5.17 8.35
C GLY A 50 4.32 -5.44 7.18
N LEU A 51 4.50 -4.74 6.05
CA LEU A 51 3.73 -4.99 4.83
C LEU A 51 3.88 -6.45 4.34
N VAL A 52 5.10 -6.97 4.27
CA VAL A 52 5.33 -8.35 3.81
C VAL A 52 4.61 -9.35 4.70
N GLN A 53 4.70 -9.21 6.03
CA GLN A 53 4.02 -10.10 6.97
C GLN A 53 2.50 -10.02 6.85
N THR A 54 1.94 -8.83 6.68
CA THR A 54 0.48 -8.66 6.54
C THR A 54 -0.02 -9.19 5.21
N VAL A 55 0.72 -9.05 4.10
CA VAL A 55 0.35 -9.64 2.80
C VAL A 55 0.43 -11.17 2.82
N LEU A 56 1.40 -11.76 3.52
CA LEU A 56 1.47 -13.23 3.69
C LEU A 56 0.35 -13.78 4.57
N ALA A 57 -0.11 -13.01 5.56
CA ALA A 57 -1.25 -13.37 6.39
C ALA A 57 -2.60 -13.05 5.73
N CYS A 58 -2.63 -12.05 4.86
CA CYS A 58 -3.78 -11.58 4.12
C CYS A 58 -3.43 -11.38 2.65
N PRO A 59 -3.34 -12.47 1.86
CA PRO A 59 -2.96 -12.39 0.47
C PRO A 59 -3.90 -11.48 -0.33
N THR A 60 -3.33 -10.81 -1.33
CA THR A 60 -4.08 -10.01 -2.29
C THR A 60 -5.04 -10.89 -3.07
N ILE A 61 -6.27 -10.45 -3.24
CA ILE A 61 -7.30 -11.12 -4.04
C ILE A 61 -7.75 -10.22 -5.19
N ALA A 62 -8.13 -10.84 -6.30
CA ALA A 62 -8.75 -10.17 -7.44
C ALA A 62 -10.20 -10.66 -7.65
N LEU A 63 -10.93 -10.02 -8.56
CA LEU A 63 -12.25 -10.48 -8.96
C LEU A 63 -12.15 -11.77 -9.78
N PRO A 64 -13.19 -12.62 -9.78
CA PRO A 64 -13.23 -13.78 -10.67
C PRO A 64 -13.08 -13.37 -12.14
N GLY A 65 -12.08 -13.95 -12.82
CA GLY A 65 -11.75 -13.66 -14.22
C GLY A 65 -10.55 -12.73 -14.41
N GLU A 66 -10.16 -12.00 -13.37
CA GLU A 66 -8.94 -11.19 -13.38
C GLU A 66 -7.71 -12.05 -13.15
N LYS A 67 -6.62 -11.72 -13.85
CA LYS A 67 -5.37 -12.48 -13.78
C LYS A 67 -4.39 -11.79 -12.85
N GLN A 68 -4.27 -12.32 -11.65
CA GLN A 68 -3.20 -11.96 -10.71
C GLN A 68 -1.82 -12.35 -11.28
N ALA A 69 -0.77 -11.79 -10.69
CA ALA A 69 0.57 -11.94 -11.21
C ALA A 69 1.03 -13.41 -11.14
N ALA A 70 1.42 -13.95 -12.29
CA ALA A 70 1.83 -15.35 -12.39
C ALA A 70 3.04 -15.65 -11.49
N GLY A 71 2.92 -16.72 -10.69
CA GLY A 71 3.95 -17.18 -9.77
C GLY A 71 4.07 -16.37 -8.48
N ALA A 72 3.25 -15.34 -8.28
CA ALA A 72 3.19 -14.62 -7.02
C ALA A 72 2.28 -15.32 -6.01
N ILE A 73 2.58 -15.16 -4.72
CA ILE A 73 1.73 -15.56 -3.61
C ILE A 73 0.49 -14.65 -3.63
N ALA A 74 -0.64 -15.25 -3.98
CA ALA A 74 -1.94 -14.60 -4.13
C ALA A 74 -3.02 -15.37 -3.35
N GLY A 75 -4.08 -14.67 -2.99
CA GLY A 75 -5.29 -15.27 -2.42
C GLY A 75 -6.18 -15.85 -3.51
N THR A 76 -7.16 -16.66 -3.10
CA THR A 76 -8.19 -17.17 -4.03
C THR A 76 -9.05 -16.00 -4.52
N PRO A 77 -9.28 -15.85 -5.84
CA PRO A 77 -10.18 -14.83 -6.36
C PRO A 77 -11.57 -14.91 -5.70
N ALA A 78 -12.12 -13.75 -5.37
CA ALA A 78 -13.40 -13.65 -4.68
C ALA A 78 -14.16 -12.41 -5.15
N ARG A 79 -15.49 -12.45 -5.06
CA ARG A 79 -16.32 -11.28 -5.38
C ARG A 79 -16.24 -10.26 -4.25
N PHE A 80 -15.99 -9.00 -4.57
CA PHE A 80 -16.11 -7.85 -3.69
C PHE A 80 -16.53 -6.65 -4.54
N ASN A 81 -16.82 -5.50 -3.94
CA ASN A 81 -17.17 -4.30 -4.67
C ASN A 81 -16.75 -3.03 -3.94
N PHE A 82 -16.36 -2.02 -4.73
CA PHE A 82 -16.02 -0.69 -4.25
C PHE A 82 -16.76 0.39 -5.04
N THR A 83 -16.98 1.51 -4.38
CA THR A 83 -17.37 2.77 -5.01
C THR A 83 -16.37 3.84 -4.61
N VAL A 84 -15.83 4.57 -5.58
CA VAL A 84 -14.89 5.68 -5.36
C VAL A 84 -15.55 6.97 -5.83
N THR A 85 -15.80 7.89 -4.90
CA THR A 85 -16.44 9.18 -5.19
C THR A 85 -15.41 10.29 -5.09
N GLY A 86 -15.19 11.01 -6.20
CA GLY A 86 -14.30 12.17 -6.27
C GLY A 86 -14.91 13.43 -5.65
N SER A 87 -14.11 14.51 -5.63
CA SER A 87 -14.53 15.81 -5.10
C SER A 87 -15.64 16.50 -5.90
N ASP A 88 -15.84 16.10 -7.15
CA ASP A 88 -16.94 16.54 -8.02
C ASP A 88 -18.25 15.78 -7.76
N GLY A 89 -18.25 14.85 -6.79
CA GLY A 89 -19.40 14.05 -6.40
C GLY A 89 -19.70 12.87 -7.34
N LYS A 90 -18.90 12.65 -8.39
CA LYS A 90 -19.09 11.50 -9.28
C LYS A 90 -18.54 10.24 -8.65
N ALA A 91 -19.38 9.21 -8.61
CA ALA A 91 -19.03 7.87 -8.16
C ALA A 91 -18.53 7.02 -9.34
N GLN A 92 -17.46 6.27 -9.10
CA GLN A 92 -16.90 5.26 -9.99
C GLN A 92 -17.00 3.88 -9.34
N THR A 93 -17.15 2.85 -10.17
CA THR A 93 -17.17 1.44 -9.78
C THR A 93 -16.12 0.67 -10.58
N PHE A 94 -16.05 -0.66 -10.44
CA PHE A 94 -15.06 -1.44 -11.20
C PHE A 94 -15.18 -1.34 -12.71
N SER A 95 -16.36 -1.04 -13.26
CA SER A 95 -16.51 -0.79 -14.70
C SER A 95 -15.76 0.46 -15.17
N ASP A 96 -15.45 1.36 -14.26
CA ASP A 96 -14.73 2.61 -14.50
C ASP A 96 -13.24 2.49 -14.12
N SER A 97 -12.84 1.35 -13.54
CA SER A 97 -11.49 1.11 -13.06
C SER A 97 -10.64 0.34 -14.08
N MET A 98 -9.33 0.50 -14.00
CA MET A 98 -8.37 -0.40 -14.66
C MET A 98 -7.81 -1.39 -13.64
N PHE A 99 -7.91 -2.69 -13.93
CA PHE A 99 -7.20 -3.71 -13.16
C PHE A 99 -5.73 -3.78 -13.62
N GLN A 100 -4.80 -3.60 -12.68
CA GLN A 100 -3.37 -3.73 -12.92
C GLN A 100 -2.81 -4.91 -12.14
N SER A 101 -2.26 -5.89 -12.87
CA SER A 101 -1.52 -6.99 -12.26
C SER A 101 -0.09 -6.55 -11.92
N GLY A 102 0.40 -6.96 -10.75
CA GLY A 102 1.75 -6.65 -10.31
C GLY A 102 2.24 -7.63 -9.25
N LYS A 103 3.56 -7.70 -9.07
CA LYS A 103 4.19 -8.49 -8.01
C LYS A 103 5.37 -7.73 -7.39
N LEU A 104 5.63 -8.02 -6.13
CA LEU A 104 6.75 -7.52 -5.36
C LEU A 104 7.59 -8.70 -4.87
N CYS A 105 8.80 -8.87 -5.38
CA CYS A 105 9.65 -10.00 -5.07
C CYS A 105 10.60 -9.70 -3.90
N GLU A 106 11.08 -10.74 -3.20
CA GLU A 106 12.01 -10.59 -2.08
C GLU A 106 13.27 -9.79 -2.46
N THR A 107 13.73 -9.92 -3.70
CA THR A 107 14.86 -9.14 -4.23
C THR A 107 14.57 -7.64 -4.35
N ASP A 108 13.32 -7.26 -4.59
CA ASP A 108 12.91 -5.86 -4.73
C ASP A 108 12.91 -5.15 -3.37
N VAL A 109 12.49 -5.87 -2.33
CA VAL A 109 12.40 -5.36 -0.94
C VAL A 109 13.60 -5.73 -0.06
N LYS A 110 14.51 -6.55 -0.57
CA LYS A 110 15.68 -7.11 0.15
C LYS A 110 15.29 -7.76 1.48
N LEU A 111 14.22 -8.55 1.45
CA LEU A 111 13.65 -9.22 2.62
C LEU A 111 13.30 -10.66 2.28
N ASP A 112 13.69 -11.59 3.14
CA ASP A 112 13.22 -12.98 3.12
C ASP A 112 11.76 -13.02 3.60
N ALA A 113 10.83 -13.12 2.66
CA ALA A 113 9.40 -13.06 2.91
C ALA A 113 8.88 -14.41 3.39
N ASN A 114 9.34 -15.52 2.82
CA ASN A 114 8.85 -16.84 3.18
C ASN A 114 9.51 -17.44 4.44
N GLY A 115 10.60 -16.83 4.93
CA GLY A 115 11.33 -17.25 6.13
C GLY A 115 12.22 -18.48 5.92
N ASP A 116 12.64 -18.75 4.69
CA ASP A 116 13.49 -19.92 4.35
C ASP A 116 15.01 -19.66 4.52
N GLY A 117 15.37 -18.45 4.92
CA GLY A 117 16.74 -17.98 5.12
C GLY A 117 17.42 -17.46 3.85
N LYS A 118 16.70 -17.33 2.73
CA LYS A 118 17.24 -16.84 1.46
C LYS A 118 16.35 -15.77 0.85
N ILE A 119 16.98 -14.78 0.21
CA ILE A 119 16.29 -13.79 -0.62
C ILE A 119 16.29 -14.29 -2.06
N SER A 120 15.10 -14.46 -2.64
CA SER A 120 14.90 -15.09 -3.95
C SER A 120 14.09 -14.21 -4.91
N PRO A 121 14.50 -14.08 -6.19
CA PRO A 121 13.68 -13.37 -7.19
C PRO A 121 12.40 -14.13 -7.58
N ASN A 122 12.26 -15.38 -7.12
CA ASN A 122 11.13 -16.25 -7.44
C ASN A 122 10.07 -16.30 -6.34
N VAL A 123 10.34 -15.71 -5.18
CA VAL A 123 9.35 -15.55 -4.12
C VAL A 123 8.82 -14.13 -4.23
N CYS A 124 7.58 -14.01 -4.70
CA CYS A 124 6.95 -12.73 -4.93
C CYS A 124 5.56 -12.69 -4.30
N LEU A 125 5.17 -11.51 -3.83
CA LEU A 125 3.85 -11.22 -3.32
C LEU A 125 3.02 -10.57 -4.42
N ASP A 126 1.77 -10.99 -4.58
CA ASP A 126 0.87 -10.32 -5.52
C ASP A 126 0.50 -8.93 -4.99
N ILE A 127 0.64 -7.91 -5.84
CA ILE A 127 0.26 -6.52 -5.55
C ILE A 127 -0.73 -6.02 -6.60
N SER A 128 -1.55 -6.92 -7.14
CA SER A 128 -2.56 -6.58 -8.12
C SER A 128 -3.63 -5.68 -7.50
N HIS A 129 -4.08 -4.66 -8.22
CA HIS A 129 -4.99 -3.64 -7.69
C HIS A 129 -5.87 -3.03 -8.78
N HIS A 130 -6.94 -2.35 -8.37
CA HIS A 130 -7.77 -1.54 -9.25
C HIS A 130 -7.40 -0.07 -9.16
N MET A 131 -7.37 0.61 -10.31
CA MET A 131 -7.00 2.02 -10.42
C MET A 131 -8.22 2.83 -10.86
N PHE A 132 -8.55 3.86 -10.09
CA PHE A 132 -9.68 4.76 -10.33
C PHE A 132 -9.16 6.18 -10.56
N SER A 133 -9.56 6.81 -11.66
CA SER A 133 -9.16 8.19 -11.98
C SER A 133 -10.29 9.15 -11.63
N VAL A 134 -10.22 9.80 -10.46
CA VAL A 134 -11.29 10.66 -9.93
C VAL A 134 -10.84 12.11 -9.76
N ALA A 135 -11.80 13.03 -9.56
CA ALA A 135 -11.48 14.41 -9.18
C ALA A 135 -10.88 14.45 -7.75
N GLY A 136 -9.68 15.01 -7.62
CA GLY A 136 -8.93 15.17 -6.38
C GLY A 136 -9.48 16.28 -5.49
N GLY A 137 -9.12 16.23 -4.20
CA GLY A 137 -9.71 17.00 -3.12
C GLY A 137 -10.26 16.04 -2.06
N GLN A 138 -11.54 16.16 -1.74
CA GLN A 138 -12.22 15.19 -0.86
C GLN A 138 -12.63 13.97 -1.67
N VAL A 139 -12.10 12.80 -1.32
CA VAL A 139 -12.41 11.53 -1.98
C VAL A 139 -12.95 10.54 -0.95
N THR A 140 -14.01 9.82 -1.30
CA THR A 140 -14.57 8.75 -0.46
C THR A 140 -14.47 7.42 -1.18
N VAL A 141 -13.80 6.44 -0.58
CA VAL A 141 -13.76 5.05 -1.05
C VAL A 141 -14.64 4.22 -0.13
N THR A 142 -15.63 3.52 -0.69
CA THR A 142 -16.56 2.68 0.06
C THR A 142 -16.48 1.25 -0.45
N GLU A 143 -16.09 0.32 0.40
CA GLU A 143 -16.33 -1.10 0.18
C GLU A 143 -17.83 -1.36 0.32
N THR A 144 -18.51 -1.52 -0.80
CA THR A 144 -19.96 -1.74 -0.84
C THR A 144 -20.32 -3.21 -0.63
N SER A 145 -19.40 -4.13 -0.91
CA SER A 145 -19.57 -5.55 -0.65
C SER A 145 -18.22 -6.21 -0.35
N PRO A 146 -18.01 -6.74 0.88
CA PRO A 146 -16.81 -7.51 1.17
C PRO A 146 -16.86 -8.91 0.54
N PRO A 147 -15.71 -9.61 0.45
CA PRO A 147 -15.70 -11.02 0.10
C PRO A 147 -16.61 -11.86 1.01
N PRO A 148 -17.29 -12.91 0.48
CA PRO A 148 -18.14 -13.77 1.30
C PRO A 148 -17.40 -14.37 2.50
N GLY A 149 -17.97 -14.21 3.70
CA GLY A 149 -17.35 -14.68 4.96
C GLY A 149 -16.35 -13.70 5.58
N PHE A 150 -16.25 -12.49 5.04
CA PHE A 150 -15.36 -11.45 5.51
C PHE A 150 -16.10 -10.15 5.83
N ARG A 151 -15.40 -9.26 6.54
CA ARG A 151 -15.81 -7.88 6.82
C ARG A 151 -14.64 -6.93 6.67
N PHE A 152 -14.91 -5.64 6.47
CA PHE A 152 -13.87 -4.61 6.53
C PHE A 152 -13.10 -4.74 7.85
N GLY A 153 -11.80 -4.90 7.73
CA GLY A 153 -10.87 -5.05 8.84
C GLY A 153 -10.16 -3.74 9.11
N THR A 154 -9.18 -3.42 8.25
CA THR A 154 -8.29 -2.28 8.45
C THR A 154 -7.75 -1.72 7.13
N LEU A 155 -7.03 -0.61 7.23
CA LEU A 155 -6.38 0.07 6.11
C LEU A 155 -4.88 0.24 6.40
N ARG A 156 -4.04 -0.01 5.38
CA ARG A 156 -2.65 0.44 5.35
C ARG A 156 -2.36 1.12 4.01
N THR A 157 -1.25 1.83 3.94
CA THR A 157 -0.69 2.37 2.70
C THR A 157 0.66 1.74 2.42
N THR A 158 1.17 1.89 1.19
CA THR A 158 2.52 1.42 0.87
C THR A 158 3.56 2.17 1.74
N PRO A 159 4.51 1.45 2.36
CA PRO A 159 5.60 2.07 3.11
C PRO A 159 6.42 3.05 2.27
N VAL A 160 6.84 4.17 2.90
CA VAL A 160 7.66 5.21 2.25
C VAL A 160 9.01 4.71 1.73
N ALA A 161 9.46 3.55 2.23
CA ALA A 161 10.69 2.89 1.82
C ALA A 161 10.55 2.14 0.48
N ILE A 162 9.32 1.82 0.05
CA ILE A 162 9.03 1.21 -1.26
C ILE A 162 8.64 2.30 -2.25
N ASP A 163 7.67 3.14 -1.87
CA ASP A 163 7.23 4.28 -2.66
C ASP A 163 7.51 5.55 -1.87
N LYS A 164 8.21 6.52 -2.45
CA LYS A 164 8.54 7.76 -1.73
C LYS A 164 7.31 8.62 -1.44
N ASN A 165 6.15 8.32 -2.04
CA ASN A 165 4.93 8.99 -1.69
C ASN A 165 4.44 8.59 -0.29
N ASN A 166 3.95 9.56 0.47
CA ASN A 166 3.41 9.32 1.80
C ASN A 166 1.88 9.38 1.76
N ASP A 167 1.29 8.39 1.11
CA ASP A 167 -0.16 8.20 0.95
C ASP A 167 -0.94 8.32 2.26
N LEU A 168 -0.31 7.95 3.39
CA LEU A 168 -0.94 8.01 4.71
C LEU A 168 -1.38 9.43 5.08
N GLN A 169 -0.69 10.47 4.59
CA GLN A 169 -1.06 11.87 4.82
C GLN A 169 -2.39 12.25 4.15
N SER A 170 -2.80 11.49 3.13
CA SER A 170 -4.08 11.69 2.44
C SER A 170 -5.24 11.03 3.19
N VAL A 171 -4.99 10.10 4.10
CA VAL A 171 -6.04 9.38 4.84
C VAL A 171 -6.55 10.20 6.02
N GLN A 172 -7.83 10.60 5.99
CA GLN A 172 -8.47 11.33 7.09
C GLN A 172 -9.15 10.41 8.11
N SER A 173 -9.85 9.38 7.63
CA SER A 173 -10.52 8.40 8.49
C SER A 173 -10.83 7.13 7.72
N PHE A 174 -10.97 6.01 8.43
CA PHE A 174 -11.51 4.78 7.86
C PHE A 174 -12.29 3.97 8.90
N GLY A 175 -13.23 3.14 8.44
CA GLY A 175 -14.00 2.25 9.31
C GLY A 175 -15.32 1.86 8.67
N GLY A 176 -15.83 0.66 9.01
CA GLY A 176 -17.10 0.16 8.48
C GLY A 176 -17.16 0.22 6.95
N GLY A 177 -16.09 -0.14 6.25
CA GLY A 177 -16.02 -0.12 4.79
C GLY A 177 -15.85 1.26 4.15
N VAL A 178 -15.86 2.36 4.91
CA VAL A 178 -15.72 3.73 4.37
C VAL A 178 -14.34 4.27 4.69
N ILE A 179 -13.65 4.80 3.68
CA ILE A 179 -12.35 5.47 3.77
C ILE A 179 -12.54 6.88 3.22
N ARG A 180 -12.17 7.90 4.01
CA ARG A 180 -12.21 9.31 3.59
C ARG A 180 -10.80 9.83 3.41
N LEU A 181 -10.56 10.45 2.27
CA LEU A 181 -9.28 11.00 1.89
C LEU A 181 -9.39 12.50 1.64
N ASN A 182 -8.34 13.23 2.00
CA ASN A 182 -8.04 14.54 1.45
C ASN A 182 -6.77 14.38 0.61
N THR A 183 -6.89 14.42 -0.71
CA THR A 183 -5.76 14.20 -1.63
C THR A 183 -4.94 15.46 -1.87
N THR A 184 -5.30 16.60 -1.27
CA THR A 184 -4.55 17.86 -1.41
C THR A 184 -3.08 17.77 -0.95
N PRO A 185 -2.73 17.04 0.12
CA PRO A 185 -1.34 16.86 0.54
C PRO A 185 -0.52 15.93 -0.36
N ASP A 186 -1.19 15.18 -1.23
CA ASP A 186 -0.58 14.18 -2.10
C ASP A 186 0.23 14.84 -3.22
N LYS A 187 1.46 14.36 -3.46
CA LYS A 187 2.44 15.07 -4.30
C LYS A 187 2.57 14.50 -5.70
N ASP A 188 2.23 13.24 -5.91
CA ASP A 188 2.33 12.57 -7.20
C ASP A 188 0.95 12.25 -7.81
N GLY A 189 -0.12 12.54 -7.08
CA GLY A 189 -1.49 12.32 -7.51
C GLY A 189 -1.88 10.84 -7.47
N LYS A 190 -1.16 9.98 -6.74
CA LYS A 190 -1.34 8.53 -6.70
C LYS A 190 -1.42 8.06 -5.25
N ILE A 191 -2.51 7.40 -4.88
CA ILE A 191 -2.71 6.91 -3.50
C ILE A 191 -2.97 5.40 -3.54
N MET A 192 -2.09 4.61 -2.94
CA MET A 192 -2.24 3.16 -2.78
C MET A 192 -2.88 2.79 -1.45
N LEU A 193 -4.09 2.25 -1.52
CA LEU A 193 -4.87 1.76 -0.38
C LEU A 193 -4.79 0.23 -0.31
N HIS A 194 -4.23 -0.29 0.78
CA HIS A 194 -4.28 -1.71 1.12
C HIS A 194 -5.48 -1.95 2.05
N VAL A 195 -6.57 -2.45 1.48
CA VAL A 195 -7.82 -2.70 2.21
C VAL A 195 -7.86 -4.14 2.68
N TYR A 196 -7.72 -4.35 3.98
CA TYR A 196 -7.69 -5.67 4.60
C TYR A 196 -9.05 -6.06 5.14
N ASN A 197 -9.50 -7.26 4.78
CA ASN A 197 -10.71 -7.84 5.34
C ASN A 197 -10.41 -9.01 6.25
N PHE A 198 -10.98 -8.95 7.45
CA PHE A 198 -10.87 -9.98 8.47
C PHE A 198 -11.96 -11.02 8.27
N THR A 199 -11.70 -12.26 8.65
CA THR A 199 -12.73 -13.29 8.64
C THR A 199 -13.77 -13.02 9.72
N GLY A 200 -15.03 -13.31 9.40
CA GLY A 200 -16.15 -13.13 10.33
C GLY A 200 -17.39 -12.65 9.59
N ALA A 201 -18.55 -12.82 10.22
CA ALA A 201 -19.79 -12.25 9.70
C ALA A 201 -19.62 -10.74 9.50
N ALA A 202 -20.25 -10.20 8.45
CA ALA A 202 -20.31 -8.77 8.19
C ALA A 202 -21.11 -8.05 9.29
N SER A 203 -20.52 -7.90 10.48
CA SER A 203 -20.89 -6.84 11.40
C SER A 203 -20.02 -5.64 11.01
N MET A 204 -20.57 -4.71 10.26
CA MET A 204 -19.93 -3.40 10.09
C MET A 204 -19.94 -2.75 11.47
N PRO A 205 -18.79 -2.53 12.15
CA PRO A 205 -18.79 -1.74 13.36
C PRO A 205 -19.16 -0.31 12.94
N ASN A 206 -20.23 0.26 13.49
CA ASN A 206 -20.66 1.64 13.24
C ASN A 206 -19.69 2.71 13.78
N GLY A 207 -18.46 2.33 14.17
CA GLY A 207 -17.44 3.24 14.67
C GLY A 207 -16.38 3.50 13.60
N ALA A 208 -16.19 4.77 13.23
CA ALA A 208 -14.96 5.17 12.54
C ALA A 208 -13.76 4.82 13.42
N MET A 209 -12.77 4.12 12.87
CA MET A 209 -11.50 3.90 13.55
C MET A 209 -10.60 5.11 13.27
N SER A 210 -9.95 5.61 14.31
CA SER A 210 -8.93 6.65 14.15
C SER A 210 -7.70 6.04 13.47
N VAL A 211 -7.13 6.76 12.50
CA VAL A 211 -5.84 6.40 11.90
C VAL A 211 -4.80 6.38 13.02
N PRO A 212 -4.10 5.26 13.28
CA PRO A 212 -3.00 5.26 14.23
C PRO A 212 -1.98 6.30 13.79
N ALA A 213 -1.62 7.22 14.68
CA ALA A 213 -0.53 8.14 14.39
C ALA A 213 0.74 7.32 14.09
N PRO A 214 1.53 7.66 13.06
CA PRO A 214 2.80 6.99 12.83
C PRO A 214 3.63 7.06 14.11
N ALA A 215 4.27 5.94 14.47
CA ALA A 215 5.14 5.90 15.64
C ALA A 215 6.16 7.05 15.55
N PRO A 216 6.44 7.78 16.63
CA PRO A 216 7.43 8.83 16.61
C PRO A 216 8.76 8.22 16.17
N VAL A 217 9.25 8.67 15.00
CA VAL A 217 10.62 8.42 14.58
C VAL A 217 11.52 9.16 15.55
N ASN A 218 12.04 8.45 16.56
CA ASN A 218 13.12 8.98 17.37
C ASN A 218 14.28 9.30 16.42
N PRO A 219 14.76 10.56 16.36
CA PRO A 219 15.91 10.89 15.55
C PRO A 219 17.06 10.01 16.01
N VAL A 220 17.57 9.17 15.10
CA VAL A 220 18.79 8.41 15.36
C VAL A 220 19.86 9.46 15.70
N PRO A 221 20.44 9.44 16.92
CA PRO A 221 21.51 10.36 17.24
C PRO A 221 22.60 10.14 16.20
N LEU A 222 22.93 11.22 15.49
CA LEU A 222 24.04 11.26 14.55
C LEU A 222 25.32 11.12 15.40
N VAL A 223 25.69 9.87 15.72
CA VAL A 223 26.99 9.60 16.34
C VAL A 223 28.01 10.00 15.31
N GLY A 224 28.70 11.11 15.59
CA GLY A 224 29.76 11.64 14.74
C GLY A 224 30.83 10.57 14.54
N LEU A 225 30.79 9.89 13.40
CA LEU A 225 31.95 9.21 12.87
C LEU A 225 32.94 10.31 12.48
N GLY A 226 33.98 10.42 13.30
CA GLY A 226 35.12 11.28 13.05
C GLY A 226 35.69 11.07 11.65
N LEU A 227 36.09 12.17 11.04
CA LEU A 227 36.89 12.21 9.83
C LEU A 227 38.12 11.31 9.99
N LEU A 228 38.21 10.26 9.17
CA LEU A 228 39.45 9.56 8.90
C LEU A 228 39.60 9.39 7.39
N GLY A 229 40.51 10.21 6.84
CA GLY A 229 41.37 9.87 5.71
C GLY A 229 40.73 9.71 4.34
N LEU A 230 40.82 10.76 3.53
CA LEU A 230 40.83 10.63 2.07
C LEU A 230 41.98 9.71 1.63
N GLY A 231 41.64 8.57 1.03
CA GLY A 231 42.54 7.78 0.19
C GLY A 231 41.91 7.67 -1.20
N ALA A 232 42.44 8.44 -2.15
CA ALA A 232 42.03 8.39 -3.56
C ALA A 232 42.52 7.09 -4.21
N ILE A 233 41.59 6.30 -4.78
CA ILE A 233 41.92 5.31 -5.80
C ILE A 233 40.94 5.52 -6.96
N GLY A 234 41.48 6.06 -8.05
CA GLY A 234 40.81 6.14 -9.33
C GLY A 234 40.68 4.75 -9.96
N GLY A 235 39.52 4.49 -10.56
CA GLY A 235 39.26 3.32 -11.38
C GLY A 235 38.12 3.64 -12.32
N GLY A 236 38.46 4.09 -13.53
CA GLY A 236 37.48 4.32 -14.59
C GLY A 236 36.89 2.99 -15.07
N LEU A 237 35.57 2.91 -15.12
CA LEU A 237 34.86 1.87 -15.88
C LEU A 237 34.22 2.52 -17.10
N ALA A 238 34.76 2.17 -18.26
CA ALA A 238 34.20 2.47 -19.57
C ALA A 238 32.97 1.58 -19.84
N PHE A 239 31.86 2.20 -20.22
CA PHE A 239 30.70 1.51 -20.79
C PHE A 239 30.96 1.21 -22.27
N ALA A 240 31.13 -0.08 -22.60
CA ALA A 240 31.05 -0.56 -23.97
C ALA A 240 29.58 -0.74 -24.37
N ARG A 241 29.10 0.12 -25.25
CA ARG A 241 27.78 0.06 -25.89
C ARG A 241 27.86 -0.99 -27.02
N ARG A 242 27.12 -2.09 -26.92
CA ARG A 242 26.98 -3.06 -28.01
C ARG A 242 25.56 -3.02 -28.55
N SER A 243 25.43 -2.45 -29.74
CA SER A 243 24.25 -2.53 -30.59
C SER A 243 24.13 -3.92 -31.21
N ARG A 244 22.94 -4.51 -31.10
CA ARG A 244 22.26 -5.22 -32.18
C ARG A 244 20.76 -5.01 -32.01
#